data_AF-F8AP00-F1
#
_entry.id   AF-F8AP00-F1
#
_cell.length_a   1.000
_cell.length_b   1.000
_cell.length_c   1.000
_cell.angle_alpha   90.00
_cell.angle_beta   90.00
_cell.angle_gamma   90.00
#
_symmetry.space_group_name_H-M   'P 1'
#
loop_
_entity.id
_entity.type
_entity.pdbx_description
1 polymer ?
#
loop_
_entity_poly.entity_id
_entity_poly.type
_entity_poly.pdbx_seq_one_letter_code
_entity_poly.pdbx_strand_id
1 'polypeptide(L)'
;MDTITLVPRNNIGMPIEADVISPDVFANKTLDEIKSLLVWQGNTRAPLSEFFDIIGAPSKEPAIVINGDVSRVKYIGSNMSSGKITINGNVGMQLGYEMRGGEITVNGNADRFVGSEMKGGKIHIKGNAEDYIGCAYRGDWRGMRGGTIIIEGDAGNNIGGGALKGEIIIKGNVGQFCGINLRGGKIFVGGNAERNVGAEMVKGEVIICGTIDKFHPGFELTDEIDGTELGMDGTFLKFIGDNSRKKPKGVLYVLKEHNKHLIESKSKSNNCINDNISNNSNINNDINEMRKNKIEAIFNSGSTIVQGAIIKGGNKFTEEYVNECAVCYLHPNDYDILGQPQKVRVSRNGYYVVLRAFPNNNLQRGNIFVPRSIWANVIVEAYTEGTGSPNYKGGRVVVEPASDDDTILSAEDIIKSY
;
A
#
# COMPACT_ATOMS: atom_id res chain seq x y z
N MET A 1 -24.31 23.25 25.53
CA MET A 1 -24.39 21.82 25.19
C MET A 1 -24.00 21.05 26.42
N ASP A 2 -24.93 20.29 26.97
CA ASP A 2 -24.61 19.40 28.08
C ASP A 2 -23.75 18.24 27.57
N THR A 3 -22.80 17.82 28.39
CA THR A 3 -21.75 16.87 28.00
C THR A 3 -21.90 15.58 28.79
N ILE A 4 -21.84 14.45 28.08
CA ILE A 4 -21.75 13.12 28.65
C ILE A 4 -20.31 12.63 28.46
N THR A 5 -19.65 12.30 29.56
CA THR A 5 -18.28 11.80 29.56
C THR A 5 -18.28 10.30 29.80
N LEU A 6 -17.59 9.56 28.92
CA LEU A 6 -17.30 8.15 29.07
C LEU A 6 -15.83 8.00 29.43
N VAL A 7 -15.53 7.36 30.55
CA VAL A 7 -14.17 7.00 30.93
C VAL A 7 -14.02 5.49 30.74
N PRO A 8 -13.19 5.02 29.80
CA PRO A 8 -13.01 3.59 29.57
C PRO A 8 -12.37 2.93 30.79
N ARG A 9 -12.85 1.75 31.15
CA ARG A 9 -12.25 0.91 32.18
C ARG A 9 -11.10 0.11 31.57
N ASN A 10 -10.01 -0.07 32.31
CA ASN A 10 -8.75 -0.65 31.83
C ASN A 10 -8.81 -2.16 31.43
N ASN A 11 -9.99 -2.78 31.41
CA ASN A 11 -10.16 -4.23 31.29
C ASN A 11 -10.78 -4.70 29.96
N ILE A 12 -10.80 -3.88 28.90
CA ILE A 12 -11.35 -4.30 27.60
C ILE A 12 -10.40 -5.31 26.94
N GLY A 13 -10.50 -6.57 27.34
CA GLY A 13 -9.67 -7.70 26.91
C GLY A 13 -10.03 -8.28 25.54
N MET A 14 -11.28 -8.13 25.11
CA MET A 14 -11.77 -8.44 23.76
C MET A 14 -12.42 -7.18 23.18
N PRO A 15 -12.19 -6.82 21.90
CA PRO A 15 -12.76 -5.60 21.34
C PRO A 15 -14.28 -5.63 21.39
N ILE A 16 -14.87 -4.45 21.56
CA ILE A 16 -16.32 -4.26 21.56
C ILE A 16 -16.77 -3.49 20.31
N GLU A 17 -18.00 -3.74 19.87
CA GLU A 17 -18.67 -2.96 18.84
C GLU A 17 -19.72 -2.08 19.52
N ALA A 18 -19.51 -0.77 19.44
CA ALA A 18 -20.27 0.22 20.19
C ALA A 18 -20.83 1.30 19.25
N ASP A 19 -21.58 0.86 18.24
CA ASP A 19 -22.36 1.70 17.33
C ASP A 19 -23.40 2.56 18.06
N VAL A 20 -23.76 2.17 19.29
CA VAL A 20 -24.61 2.94 20.20
C VAL A 20 -23.96 4.21 20.75
N ILE A 21 -22.63 4.38 20.67
CA ILE A 21 -21.95 5.60 21.11
C ILE A 21 -22.09 6.66 20.03
N SER A 22 -23.21 7.38 20.07
CA SER A 22 -23.56 8.45 19.13
C SER A 22 -24.49 9.47 19.81
N PRO A 23 -24.35 10.79 19.53
CA PRO A 23 -25.27 11.81 20.02
C PRO A 23 -26.73 11.50 19.72
N ASP A 24 -27.02 10.95 18.53
CA ASP A 24 -28.37 10.57 18.11
C ASP A 24 -28.99 9.50 19.02
N VAL A 25 -28.19 8.56 19.51
CA VAL A 25 -28.64 7.46 20.38
C VAL A 25 -28.78 7.95 21.82
N PHE A 26 -27.88 8.83 22.27
CA PHE A 26 -27.89 9.35 23.64
C PHE A 26 -28.96 10.43 23.85
N ALA A 27 -29.38 11.11 22.79
CA ALA A 27 -30.41 12.13 22.84
C ALA A 27 -31.69 11.62 23.50
N ASN A 28 -32.25 12.43 24.41
CA ASN A 28 -33.49 12.15 25.14
C ASN A 28 -33.46 10.89 26.04
N LYS A 29 -32.28 10.33 26.33
CA LYS A 29 -32.12 9.24 27.30
C LYS A 29 -31.66 9.78 28.65
N THR A 30 -32.08 9.12 29.71
CA THR A 30 -31.52 9.29 31.05
C THR A 30 -30.14 8.64 31.14
N LEU A 31 -29.37 8.98 32.18
CA LEU A 31 -28.04 8.41 32.36
C LEU A 31 -28.07 6.88 32.55
N ASP A 32 -29.10 6.35 33.21
CA ASP A 32 -29.25 4.91 33.45
C ASP A 32 -29.68 4.16 32.18
N GLU A 33 -30.49 4.78 31.32
CA GLU A 33 -30.78 4.25 29.98
C GLU A 33 -29.54 4.21 29.11
N ILE A 34 -28.66 5.22 29.19
CA ILE A 34 -27.38 5.22 28.46
C ILE A 34 -26.44 4.13 28.98
N LYS A 35 -26.33 3.97 30.30
CA LYS A 35 -25.53 2.91 30.94
C LYS A 35 -25.98 1.50 30.58
N SER A 36 -27.27 1.33 30.27
CA SER A 36 -27.87 0.03 29.93
C SER A 36 -27.89 -0.28 28.42
N LEU A 37 -27.44 0.65 27.57
CA LEU A 37 -27.27 0.39 26.14
C LEU A 37 -26.35 -0.83 25.93
N LEU A 38 -26.76 -1.74 25.07
CA LEU A 38 -26.02 -2.97 24.83
C LEU A 38 -24.98 -2.77 23.73
N VAL A 39 -23.76 -3.25 23.99
CA VAL A 39 -22.68 -3.35 23.02
C VAL A 39 -22.33 -4.81 22.79
N TRP A 40 -21.79 -5.14 21.61
CA TRP A 40 -21.30 -6.48 21.34
C TRP A 40 -19.88 -6.67 21.88
N GLN A 41 -19.62 -7.81 22.50
CA GLN A 41 -18.28 -8.32 22.78
C GLN A 41 -18.19 -9.75 22.24
N GLY A 42 -17.51 -9.92 21.11
CA GLY A 42 -17.48 -11.20 20.40
C GLY A 42 -18.89 -11.62 19.96
N ASN A 43 -19.38 -12.74 20.48
CA ASN A 43 -20.72 -13.27 20.18
C ASN A 43 -21.77 -12.98 21.29
N THR A 44 -21.42 -12.18 22.29
CA THR A 44 -22.31 -11.83 23.42
C THR A 44 -22.57 -10.33 23.47
N ARG A 45 -23.60 -9.94 24.23
CA ARG A 45 -23.91 -8.53 24.50
C ARG A 45 -23.77 -8.21 25.97
N ALA A 46 -23.24 -7.03 26.25
CA ALA A 46 -23.07 -6.52 27.60
C ALA A 46 -23.48 -5.04 27.67
N PRO A 47 -23.93 -4.53 28.83
CA PRO A 47 -24.23 -3.12 29.01
C PRO A 47 -23.00 -2.24 28.83
N LEU A 48 -23.18 -1.03 28.30
CA LEU A 48 -22.12 -0.05 28.08
C LEU A 48 -21.39 0.31 29.39
N SER A 49 -22.12 0.34 30.50
CA SER A 49 -21.58 0.58 31.85
C SER A 49 -20.64 -0.50 32.38
N GLU A 50 -20.57 -1.66 31.74
CA GLU A 50 -19.57 -2.67 32.07
C GLU A 50 -18.17 -2.20 31.64
N PHE A 51 -18.07 -1.47 30.52
CA PHE A 51 -16.83 -1.02 29.90
C PHE A 51 -16.48 0.44 30.19
N PHE A 52 -17.46 1.27 30.56
CA PHE A 52 -17.27 2.69 30.78
C PHE A 52 -17.90 3.18 32.08
N ASP A 53 -17.19 4.06 32.78
CA ASP A 53 -17.82 4.95 33.75
C ASP A 53 -18.45 6.12 32.98
N ILE A 54 -19.78 6.24 33.09
CA ILE A 54 -20.57 7.23 32.35
C ILE A 54 -21.10 8.28 33.32
N ILE A 55 -20.67 9.52 33.12
CA ILE A 55 -21.01 10.66 33.97
C ILE A 55 -21.43 11.87 33.11
N GLY A 56 -22.12 12.82 33.71
CA GLY A 56 -22.54 14.06 33.05
C GLY A 56 -24.05 14.25 33.05
N ALA A 57 -24.50 15.26 32.30
CA ALA A 57 -25.89 15.67 32.23
C ALA A 57 -26.50 15.25 30.89
N PRO A 58 -27.51 14.37 30.88
CA PRO A 58 -28.22 14.04 29.65
C PRO A 58 -28.99 15.24 29.10
N SER A 59 -29.09 15.33 27.78
CA SER A 59 -29.83 16.40 27.12
C SER A 59 -30.41 15.95 25.78
N LYS A 60 -31.14 16.84 25.11
CA LYS A 60 -31.70 16.59 23.78
C LYS A 60 -30.61 16.57 22.69
N GLU A 61 -29.49 17.25 22.91
CA GLU A 61 -28.38 17.38 21.97
C GLU A 61 -27.06 17.19 22.72
N PRO A 62 -26.77 15.97 23.19
CA PRO A 62 -25.60 15.74 24.04
C PRO A 62 -24.31 15.80 23.22
N ALA A 63 -23.31 16.48 23.76
CA ALA A 63 -21.92 16.30 23.34
C ALA A 63 -21.33 15.09 24.07
N ILE A 64 -20.57 14.26 23.37
CA ILE A 64 -19.92 13.07 23.95
C ILE A 64 -18.42 13.34 24.06
N VAL A 65 -17.86 13.12 25.25
CA VAL A 65 -16.42 13.13 25.48
C VAL A 65 -15.99 11.75 25.96
N ILE A 66 -15.06 11.11 25.25
CA ILE A 66 -14.44 9.86 25.67
C ILE A 66 -13.06 10.20 26.22
N ASN A 67 -12.87 10.03 27.53
CA ASN A 67 -11.64 10.41 28.20
C ASN A 67 -10.75 9.20 28.49
N GLY A 68 -10.05 8.73 27.46
CA GLY A 68 -9.11 7.62 27.55
C GLY A 68 -8.94 6.90 26.22
N ASP A 69 -8.07 5.88 26.23
CA ASP A 69 -7.82 5.04 25.05
C ASP A 69 -9.00 4.09 24.79
N VAL A 70 -9.50 4.12 23.56
CA VAL A 70 -10.57 3.25 23.07
C VAL A 70 -10.17 2.58 21.75
N SER A 71 -8.88 2.25 21.60
CA SER A 71 -8.35 1.49 20.45
C SER A 71 -9.06 0.16 20.21
N ARG A 72 -9.70 -0.38 21.25
CA ARG A 72 -10.44 -1.65 21.22
C ARG A 72 -11.96 -1.49 21.09
N VAL A 73 -12.43 -0.28 20.80
CA VAL A 73 -13.86 0.04 20.65
C VAL A 73 -14.09 0.44 19.21
N LYS A 74 -14.93 -0.33 18.52
CA LYS A 74 -15.26 -0.13 17.11
C LYS A 74 -16.57 0.63 16.97
N TYR A 75 -16.80 1.20 15.78
CA TYR A 75 -18.08 1.78 15.36
C TYR A 75 -18.53 3.05 16.11
N ILE A 76 -17.65 3.71 16.88
CA ILE A 76 -18.00 4.97 17.55
C ILE A 76 -18.45 6.01 16.51
N GLY A 77 -19.57 6.69 16.78
CA GLY A 77 -20.15 7.70 15.88
C GLY A 77 -20.79 7.15 14.62
N SER A 78 -21.07 5.84 14.56
CA SER A 78 -21.75 5.25 13.40
C SER A 78 -23.12 5.88 13.15
N ASN A 79 -23.42 6.15 11.88
CA ASN A 79 -24.67 6.77 11.41
C ASN A 79 -25.01 8.13 12.05
N MET A 80 -24.11 8.77 12.80
CA MET A 80 -24.44 10.01 13.49
C MET A 80 -24.84 11.11 12.52
N SER A 81 -25.88 11.87 12.86
CA SER A 81 -26.48 12.88 11.98
C SER A 81 -26.16 14.31 12.43
N SER A 82 -25.85 14.51 13.70
CA SER A 82 -25.55 15.81 14.30
C SER A 82 -24.78 15.64 15.62
N GLY A 83 -24.47 16.74 16.30
CA GLY A 83 -23.76 16.72 17.58
C GLY A 83 -22.25 16.57 17.43
N LYS A 84 -21.57 16.34 18.55
CA LYS A 84 -20.10 16.31 18.65
C LYS A 84 -19.61 15.15 19.50
N ILE A 85 -18.58 14.46 19.03
CA ILE A 85 -17.82 13.46 19.79
C ILE A 85 -16.36 13.91 19.87
N THR A 86 -15.79 13.94 21.07
CA THR A 86 -14.34 14.18 21.27
C THR A 86 -13.72 12.98 21.98
N ILE A 87 -12.67 12.41 21.41
CA ILE A 87 -11.96 11.23 21.95
C ILE A 87 -10.56 11.67 22.38
N ASN A 88 -10.25 11.57 23.67
CA ASN A 88 -8.94 11.90 24.25
C ASN A 88 -8.08 10.62 24.36
N GLY A 89 -7.78 10.01 23.22
CA GLY A 89 -7.02 8.77 23.13
C GLY A 89 -7.08 8.19 21.71
N ASN A 90 -6.60 6.95 21.54
CA ASN A 90 -6.73 6.24 20.27
C ASN A 90 -8.12 5.62 20.13
N VAL A 91 -8.52 5.30 18.89
CA VAL A 91 -9.82 4.69 18.58
C VAL A 91 -9.72 3.52 17.61
N GLY A 92 -10.60 2.54 17.79
CA GLY A 92 -10.67 1.34 16.95
C GLY A 92 -11.31 1.55 15.59
N MET A 93 -11.58 0.43 14.91
CA MET A 93 -12.04 0.40 13.53
C MET A 93 -13.43 1.03 13.32
N GLN A 94 -13.68 1.52 12.11
CA GLN A 94 -14.99 1.99 11.65
C GLN A 94 -15.53 3.23 12.41
N LEU A 95 -14.63 4.12 12.84
CA LEU A 95 -15.01 5.43 13.37
C LEU A 95 -15.86 6.20 12.35
N GLY A 96 -17.06 6.66 12.75
CA GLY A 96 -17.93 7.47 11.89
C GLY A 96 -18.45 6.72 10.67
N TYR A 97 -18.58 5.39 10.74
CA TYR A 97 -19.17 4.59 9.65
C TYR A 97 -20.56 5.11 9.26
N GLU A 98 -20.77 5.38 7.97
CA GLU A 98 -22.01 5.96 7.43
C GLU A 98 -22.48 7.28 8.08
N MET A 99 -21.58 8.03 8.72
CA MET A 99 -21.86 9.34 9.32
C MET A 99 -22.49 10.32 8.31
N ARG A 100 -23.53 11.05 8.73
CA ARG A 100 -24.33 11.95 7.88
C ARG A 100 -24.14 13.42 8.23
N GLY A 101 -23.74 13.72 9.46
CA GLY A 101 -23.51 15.07 9.95
C GLY A 101 -22.90 15.07 11.35
N GLY A 102 -22.63 16.26 11.90
CA GLY A 102 -21.91 16.42 13.18
C GLY A 102 -20.38 16.45 13.02
N GLU A 103 -19.68 16.44 14.15
CA GLU A 103 -18.21 16.49 14.21
C GLU A 103 -17.65 15.42 15.16
N ILE A 104 -16.64 14.68 14.70
CA ILE A 104 -15.83 13.77 15.53
C ILE A 104 -14.40 14.29 15.57
N THR A 105 -13.82 14.47 16.75
CA THR A 105 -12.41 14.82 16.95
C THR A 105 -11.70 13.74 17.75
N VAL A 106 -10.56 13.25 17.25
CA VAL A 106 -9.71 12.25 17.92
C VAL A 106 -8.37 12.88 18.24
N ASN A 107 -8.04 13.01 19.53
CA ASN A 107 -6.76 13.51 20.03
C ASN A 107 -5.73 12.38 20.15
N GLY A 108 -5.67 11.50 19.15
CA GLY A 108 -4.84 10.30 19.09
C GLY A 108 -4.91 9.67 17.70
N ASN A 109 -4.57 8.38 17.60
CA ASN A 109 -4.61 7.61 16.36
C ASN A 109 -5.96 6.92 16.14
N ALA A 110 -6.27 6.60 14.88
CA ALA A 110 -7.42 5.80 14.50
C ALA A 110 -6.99 4.54 13.75
N ASP A 111 -7.71 3.44 13.95
CA ASP A 111 -7.52 2.21 13.18
C ASP A 111 -8.16 2.35 11.77
N ARG A 112 -8.43 1.22 11.10
CA ARG A 112 -8.89 1.14 9.72
C ARG A 112 -10.34 1.58 9.55
N PHE A 113 -10.70 1.91 8.30
CA PHE A 113 -12.08 2.18 7.87
C PHE A 113 -12.72 3.43 8.50
N VAL A 114 -11.92 4.45 8.84
CA VAL A 114 -12.46 5.74 9.30
C VAL A 114 -13.35 6.34 8.22
N GLY A 115 -14.56 6.74 8.58
CA GLY A 115 -15.50 7.41 7.69
C GLY A 115 -15.90 6.59 6.47
N SER A 116 -15.80 5.26 6.53
CA SER A 116 -16.30 4.41 5.45
C SER A 116 -17.78 4.68 5.19
N GLU A 117 -18.12 4.82 3.91
CA GLU A 117 -19.45 5.19 3.43
C GLU A 117 -20.06 6.49 4.04
N MET A 118 -19.22 7.39 4.57
CA MET A 118 -19.64 8.68 5.11
C MET A 118 -20.39 9.51 4.07
N LYS A 119 -21.49 10.14 4.49
CA LYS A 119 -22.41 10.94 3.65
C LYS A 119 -22.30 12.43 3.95
N GLY A 120 -21.82 12.81 5.14
CA GLY A 120 -21.68 14.20 5.56
C GLY A 120 -21.07 14.31 6.96
N GLY A 121 -20.82 15.54 7.41
CA GLY A 121 -20.15 15.83 8.70
C GLY A 121 -18.63 15.97 8.56
N LYS A 122 -17.95 16.01 9.71
CA LYS A 122 -16.49 16.19 9.78
C LYS A 122 -15.85 15.22 10.76
N ILE A 123 -14.79 14.54 10.34
CA ILE A 123 -13.92 13.74 11.20
C ILE A 123 -12.52 14.36 11.20
N HIS A 124 -11.97 14.65 12.37
CA HIS A 124 -10.62 15.22 12.52
C HIS A 124 -9.78 14.37 13.47
N ILE A 125 -8.74 13.72 12.93
CA ILE A 125 -7.79 12.88 13.66
C ILE A 125 -6.48 13.64 13.79
N LYS A 126 -6.02 13.85 15.03
CA LYS A 126 -4.77 14.56 15.32
C LYS A 126 -3.52 13.70 15.20
N GLY A 127 -3.67 12.37 15.22
CA GLY A 127 -2.59 11.42 15.00
C GLY A 127 -2.64 10.81 13.59
N ASN A 128 -2.26 9.55 13.51
CA ASN A 128 -2.27 8.74 12.29
C ASN A 128 -3.59 7.98 12.12
N ALA A 129 -3.85 7.53 10.90
CA ALA A 129 -4.89 6.56 10.62
C ALA A 129 -4.33 5.36 9.83
N GLU A 130 -4.95 4.19 9.97
CA GLU A 130 -4.53 3.00 9.22
C GLU A 130 -5.16 2.98 7.81
N ASP A 131 -5.44 1.80 7.26
CA ASP A 131 -5.97 1.60 5.91
C ASP A 131 -7.46 1.96 5.74
N TYR A 132 -7.88 2.11 4.48
CA TYR A 132 -9.28 2.17 4.03
C TYR A 132 -10.10 3.38 4.51
N ILE A 133 -9.46 4.52 4.71
CA ILE A 133 -10.12 5.78 5.09
C ILE A 133 -11.09 6.22 3.98
N GLY A 134 -12.34 6.54 4.31
CA GLY A 134 -13.35 7.01 3.34
C GLY A 134 -13.75 5.98 2.27
N CYS A 135 -13.45 4.69 2.49
CA CYS A 135 -13.70 3.64 1.50
C CYS A 135 -15.16 3.20 1.36
N ALA A 136 -15.41 2.48 0.26
CA ALA A 136 -16.56 1.58 0.11
C ALA A 136 -16.42 0.35 1.01
N TYR A 137 -17.56 -0.17 1.47
CA TYR A 137 -17.59 -1.48 2.09
C TYR A 137 -17.26 -2.59 1.07
N ARG A 138 -16.84 -3.75 1.56
CA ARG A 138 -16.42 -4.87 0.71
C ARG A 138 -17.57 -5.32 -0.19
N GLY A 139 -17.32 -5.32 -1.50
CA GLY A 139 -18.29 -5.73 -2.51
C GLY A 139 -19.21 -4.61 -3.00
N ASP A 140 -19.31 -3.48 -2.30
CA ASP A 140 -19.93 -2.28 -2.87
C ASP A 140 -18.86 -1.47 -3.64
N TRP A 141 -19.31 -0.75 -4.65
CA TRP A 141 -18.49 0.18 -5.43
C TRP A 141 -18.72 1.64 -5.02
N ARG A 142 -19.60 1.90 -4.05
CA ARG A 142 -20.05 3.23 -3.62
C ARG A 142 -19.60 3.54 -2.19
N GLY A 143 -18.40 4.10 -2.05
CA GLY A 143 -17.86 4.53 -0.77
C GLY A 143 -18.39 5.87 -0.27
N MET A 144 -17.51 6.70 0.29
CA MET A 144 -17.84 8.02 0.79
C MET A 144 -18.62 8.86 -0.24
N ARG A 145 -19.72 9.50 0.20
CA ARG A 145 -20.66 10.29 -0.60
C ARG A 145 -20.77 11.74 -0.15
N GLY A 146 -19.98 12.16 0.83
CA GLY A 146 -19.89 13.53 1.31
C GLY A 146 -19.21 13.60 2.68
N GLY A 147 -19.00 14.82 3.18
CA GLY A 147 -18.28 15.08 4.43
C GLY A 147 -16.80 15.36 4.22
N THR A 148 -16.10 15.58 5.33
CA THR A 148 -14.68 15.91 5.35
C THR A 148 -13.95 15.06 6.38
N ILE A 149 -12.88 14.40 5.97
CA ILE A 149 -11.98 13.65 6.86
C ILE A 149 -10.63 14.35 6.84
N ILE A 150 -10.11 14.72 8.00
CA ILE A 150 -8.82 15.38 8.18
C ILE A 150 -7.96 14.50 9.08
N ILE A 151 -6.77 14.12 8.61
CA ILE A 151 -5.77 13.37 9.37
C ILE A 151 -4.49 14.21 9.39
N GLU A 152 -4.03 14.59 10.58
CA GLU A 152 -2.83 15.42 10.78
C GLU A 152 -1.54 14.62 10.56
N GLY A 153 -1.56 13.31 10.79
CA GLY A 153 -0.43 12.42 10.57
C GLY A 153 -0.49 11.65 9.25
N ASP A 154 0.06 10.44 9.27
CA ASP A 154 0.09 9.52 8.12
C ASP A 154 -1.22 8.72 8.01
N ALA A 155 -1.51 8.22 6.81
CA ALA A 155 -2.58 7.28 6.54
C ALA A 155 -2.08 6.03 5.80
N GLY A 156 -2.77 4.89 5.98
CA GLY A 156 -2.38 3.62 5.36
C GLY A 156 -2.75 3.51 3.87
N ASN A 157 -3.12 2.30 3.47
CA ASN A 157 -3.44 1.96 2.08
C ASN A 157 -4.91 2.27 1.72
N ASN A 158 -5.18 2.31 0.42
CA ASN A 158 -6.51 2.35 -0.16
C ASN A 158 -7.35 3.58 0.23
N ILE A 159 -6.73 4.71 0.56
CA ILE A 159 -7.44 5.93 0.96
C ILE A 159 -8.46 6.37 -0.11
N GLY A 160 -9.70 6.64 0.28
CA GLY A 160 -10.79 7.08 -0.60
C GLY A 160 -11.23 6.05 -1.63
N GLY A 161 -10.95 4.76 -1.40
CA GLY A 161 -11.28 3.68 -2.33
C GLY A 161 -12.77 3.64 -2.68
N GLY A 162 -13.12 3.91 -3.94
CA GLY A 162 -14.51 3.94 -4.41
C GLY A 162 -15.34 5.14 -3.94
N ALA A 163 -14.71 6.19 -3.39
CA ALA A 163 -15.43 7.40 -2.99
C ALA A 163 -16.09 8.09 -4.20
N LEU A 164 -17.30 8.61 -3.99
CA LEU A 164 -18.13 9.29 -4.97
C LEU A 164 -18.10 10.81 -4.83
N LYS A 165 -17.94 11.29 -3.59
CA LYS A 165 -17.92 12.71 -3.19
C LYS A 165 -17.25 12.83 -1.81
N GLY A 166 -17.04 14.07 -1.37
CA GLY A 166 -16.42 14.37 -0.08
C GLY A 166 -14.97 14.80 -0.26
N GLU A 167 -14.35 15.16 0.86
CA GLU A 167 -12.96 15.61 0.91
C GLU A 167 -12.18 14.84 1.97
N ILE A 168 -11.03 14.32 1.58
CA ILE A 168 -10.09 13.63 2.48
C ILE A 168 -8.77 14.39 2.45
N ILE A 169 -8.32 14.85 3.60
CA ILE A 169 -7.11 15.65 3.78
C ILE A 169 -6.16 14.88 4.68
N ILE A 170 -5.06 14.40 4.12
CA ILE A 170 -3.96 13.76 4.85
C ILE A 170 -2.79 14.73 4.86
N LYS A 171 -2.33 15.17 6.03
CA LYS A 171 -1.17 16.09 6.10
C LYS A 171 0.17 15.36 6.01
N GLY A 172 0.23 14.10 6.46
CA GLY A 172 1.39 13.23 6.32
C GLY A 172 1.41 12.45 5.00
N ASN A 173 1.99 11.26 5.06
CA ASN A 173 2.17 10.33 3.95
C ASN A 173 0.97 9.38 3.80
N VAL A 174 0.84 8.78 2.62
CA VAL A 174 -0.11 7.70 2.35
C VAL A 174 0.58 6.46 1.79
N GLY A 175 -0.01 5.30 2.06
CA GLY A 175 0.42 4.04 1.48
C GLY A 175 0.02 3.87 0.01
N GLN A 176 -0.22 2.62 -0.36
CA GLN A 176 -0.54 2.20 -1.72
C GLN A 176 -2.00 2.48 -2.08
N PHE A 177 -2.28 2.60 -3.37
CA PHE A 177 -3.64 2.64 -3.91
C PHE A 177 -4.51 3.79 -3.36
N CYS A 178 -3.90 4.91 -2.97
CA CYS A 178 -4.63 6.13 -2.65
C CYS A 178 -5.48 6.57 -3.86
N GLY A 179 -6.78 6.76 -3.67
CA GLY A 179 -7.73 7.10 -4.72
C GLY A 179 -8.11 5.95 -5.66
N ILE A 180 -7.94 4.69 -5.24
CA ILE A 180 -8.32 3.55 -6.09
C ILE A 180 -9.82 3.55 -6.43
N ASN A 181 -10.16 3.40 -7.71
CA ASN A 181 -11.53 3.40 -8.21
C ASN A 181 -12.32 4.67 -7.78
N LEU A 182 -11.63 5.81 -7.59
CA LEU A 182 -12.27 7.08 -7.25
C LEU A 182 -13.26 7.51 -8.34
N ARG A 183 -14.46 7.91 -7.94
CA ARG A 183 -15.57 8.28 -8.85
C ARG A 183 -16.08 9.70 -8.60
N GLY A 184 -15.42 10.44 -7.71
CA GLY A 184 -15.63 11.84 -7.41
C GLY A 184 -15.12 12.17 -6.01
N GLY A 185 -15.21 13.45 -5.63
CA GLY A 185 -14.57 13.96 -4.41
C GLY A 185 -13.12 14.37 -4.64
N LYS A 186 -12.49 14.80 -3.56
CA LYS A 186 -11.12 15.34 -3.55
C LYS A 186 -10.31 14.66 -2.45
N ILE A 187 -9.12 14.19 -2.81
CA ILE A 187 -8.14 13.65 -1.87
C ILE A 187 -6.89 14.53 -1.94
N PHE A 188 -6.47 15.03 -0.79
CA PHE A 188 -5.27 15.83 -0.62
C PHE A 188 -4.27 15.07 0.25
N VAL A 189 -3.02 15.04 -0.18
CA VAL A 189 -1.90 14.44 0.57
C VAL A 189 -0.74 15.43 0.62
N GLY A 190 -0.42 15.90 1.84
CA GLY A 190 0.68 16.81 2.09
C GLY A 190 2.07 16.15 1.96
N GLY A 191 2.16 14.85 2.22
CA GLY A 191 3.40 14.07 2.14
C GLY A 191 3.51 13.21 0.89
N ASN A 192 4.24 12.11 1.02
CA ASN A 192 4.55 11.16 -0.05
C ASN A 192 3.43 10.14 -0.25
N ALA A 193 3.42 9.52 -1.42
CA ALA A 193 2.58 8.37 -1.72
C ALA A 193 3.43 7.23 -2.29
N GLU A 194 3.11 5.98 -1.96
CA GLU A 194 3.90 4.84 -2.43
C GLU A 194 3.65 4.52 -3.91
N ARG A 195 2.59 3.75 -4.21
CA ARG A 195 2.34 3.24 -5.57
C ARG A 195 0.87 3.27 -5.96
N ASN A 196 0.62 3.27 -7.27
CA ASN A 196 -0.71 3.11 -7.84
C ASN A 196 -1.74 4.16 -7.36
N VAL A 197 -1.28 5.39 -7.15
CA VAL A 197 -2.16 6.52 -6.87
C VAL A 197 -3.16 6.69 -8.02
N GLY A 198 -4.44 6.79 -7.69
CA GLY A 198 -5.53 6.97 -8.65
C GLY A 198 -5.79 5.76 -9.56
N ALA A 199 -5.27 4.57 -9.25
CA ALA A 199 -5.53 3.38 -10.05
C ALA A 199 -7.03 3.13 -10.22
N GLU A 200 -7.48 2.85 -11.44
CA GLU A 200 -8.89 2.70 -11.83
C GLU A 200 -9.79 3.91 -11.56
N MET A 201 -9.24 5.10 -11.27
CA MET A 201 -10.06 6.29 -11.05
C MET A 201 -10.83 6.69 -12.31
N VAL A 202 -12.08 7.08 -12.13
CA VAL A 202 -12.99 7.49 -13.20
C VAL A 202 -13.26 9.00 -13.16
N LYS A 203 -13.35 9.58 -11.96
CA LYS A 203 -13.53 11.03 -11.71
C LYS A 203 -12.95 11.39 -10.35
N GLY A 204 -12.96 12.68 -10.04
CA GLY A 204 -12.44 13.21 -8.79
C GLY A 204 -11.00 13.67 -8.92
N GLU A 205 -10.50 14.24 -7.85
CA GLU A 205 -9.19 14.89 -7.82
C GLU A 205 -8.33 14.25 -6.73
N VAL A 206 -7.09 13.93 -7.06
CA VAL A 206 -6.06 13.53 -6.09
C VAL A 206 -4.90 14.50 -6.22
N ILE A 207 -4.47 15.11 -5.11
CA ILE A 207 -3.36 16.06 -5.05
C ILE A 207 -2.29 15.48 -4.13
N ILE A 208 -1.07 15.32 -4.66
CA ILE A 208 0.10 14.82 -3.92
C ILE A 208 1.18 15.91 -3.90
N CYS A 209 1.58 16.34 -2.71
CA CYS A 209 2.60 17.38 -2.52
C CYS A 209 4.01 16.83 -2.33
N GLY A 210 4.16 15.58 -1.90
CA GLY A 210 5.43 14.87 -1.84
C GLY A 210 5.78 14.14 -3.14
N THR A 211 6.56 13.07 -3.01
CA THR A 211 6.96 12.18 -4.10
C THR A 211 5.97 11.02 -4.25
N ILE A 212 5.73 10.58 -5.48
CA ILE A 212 5.13 9.28 -5.77
C ILE A 212 6.27 8.29 -6.11
N ASP A 213 6.50 7.27 -5.29
CA ASP A 213 7.61 6.31 -5.50
C ASP A 213 7.44 5.52 -6.82
N LYS A 214 6.26 4.91 -7.00
CA LYS A 214 5.94 4.12 -8.21
C LYS A 214 4.69 4.66 -8.89
N PHE A 215 4.93 5.52 -9.86
CA PHE A 215 3.88 6.16 -10.64
C PHE A 215 3.03 5.16 -11.43
N HIS A 216 1.73 5.42 -11.49
CA HIS A 216 0.79 4.56 -12.19
C HIS A 216 0.79 4.85 -13.70
N PRO A 217 1.07 3.88 -14.59
CA PRO A 217 1.25 4.13 -16.02
C PRO A 217 -0.05 4.49 -16.77
N GLY A 218 -1.22 4.35 -16.13
CA GLY A 218 -2.52 4.65 -16.72
C GLY A 218 -2.84 6.15 -16.87
N PHE A 219 -1.94 7.04 -16.45
CA PHE A 219 -2.15 8.49 -16.47
C PHE A 219 -1.40 9.17 -17.61
N GLU A 220 -2.07 10.14 -18.24
CA GLU A 220 -1.49 11.01 -19.25
C GLU A 220 -1.20 12.38 -18.64
N LEU A 221 0.04 12.86 -18.78
CA LEU A 221 0.40 14.24 -18.45
C LEU A 221 -0.25 15.18 -19.45
N THR A 222 -1.09 16.12 -19.00
CA THR A 222 -1.79 17.06 -19.87
C THR A 222 -1.25 18.47 -19.76
N ASP A 223 -0.98 18.94 -18.54
CA ASP A 223 -0.60 20.32 -18.28
C ASP A 223 0.41 20.42 -17.12
N GLU A 224 1.04 21.58 -17.02
CA GLU A 224 1.67 22.06 -15.79
C GLU A 224 0.88 23.28 -15.33
N ILE A 225 0.48 23.31 -14.06
CA ILE A 225 -0.32 24.40 -13.50
C ILE A 225 0.38 25.05 -12.30
N ASP A 226 0.05 26.31 -12.06
CA ASP A 226 0.48 27.01 -10.85
C ASP A 226 -0.33 26.49 -9.65
N GLY A 227 0.35 26.12 -8.57
CA GLY A 227 -0.26 25.59 -7.36
C GLY A 227 -1.24 26.56 -6.71
N THR A 228 -1.13 27.86 -6.97
CA THR A 228 -2.08 28.86 -6.46
C THR A 228 -3.51 28.58 -6.91
N GLU A 229 -3.70 27.92 -8.06
CA GLU A 229 -5.00 27.42 -8.53
C GLU A 229 -5.59 26.33 -7.62
N LEU A 230 -4.73 25.59 -6.91
CA LEU A 230 -5.08 24.57 -5.93
C LEU A 230 -5.07 25.09 -4.49
N GLY A 231 -4.75 26.36 -4.27
CA GLY A 231 -4.53 26.95 -2.94
C GLY A 231 -3.21 26.50 -2.30
N MET A 232 -2.19 26.24 -3.12
CA MET A 232 -0.89 25.70 -2.70
C MET A 232 0.26 26.49 -3.32
N ASP A 233 1.47 26.34 -2.79
CA ASP A 233 2.67 26.89 -3.41
C ASP A 233 3.32 25.87 -4.36
N GLY A 234 4.05 26.39 -5.35
CA GLY A 234 4.83 25.61 -6.31
C GLY A 234 4.07 25.23 -7.58
N THR A 235 4.74 24.53 -8.50
CA THR A 235 4.17 24.10 -9.79
C THR A 235 3.74 22.64 -9.71
N PHE A 236 2.54 22.32 -10.19
CA PHE A 236 2.01 20.96 -10.21
C PHE A 236 1.93 20.41 -11.63
N LEU A 237 2.38 19.16 -11.79
CA LEU A 237 2.11 18.36 -12.97
C LEU A 237 0.68 17.85 -12.89
N LYS A 238 -0.11 18.11 -13.93
CA LYS A 238 -1.51 17.67 -14.02
C LYS A 238 -1.61 16.49 -14.97
N PHE A 239 -2.14 15.40 -14.44
CA PHE A 239 -2.40 14.18 -15.18
C PHE A 239 -3.90 13.90 -15.26
N ILE A 240 -4.34 13.34 -16.39
CA ILE A 240 -5.70 12.86 -16.59
C ILE A 240 -5.66 11.33 -16.78
N GLY A 241 -6.52 10.63 -16.06
CA GLY A 241 -6.56 9.18 -16.03
C GLY A 241 -7.64 8.65 -15.08
N ASP A 242 -7.75 7.35 -14.84
CA ASP A 242 -6.90 6.27 -15.35
C ASP A 242 -7.44 5.72 -16.69
N ASN A 243 -6.61 5.67 -17.72
CA ASN A 243 -6.91 5.17 -19.07
C ASN A 243 -7.21 3.67 -19.14
N SER A 244 -7.04 2.92 -18.05
CA SER A 244 -7.64 1.58 -17.90
C SER A 244 -9.17 1.61 -17.88
N ARG A 245 -9.77 2.78 -17.59
CA ARG A 245 -11.22 3.01 -17.54
C ARG A 245 -11.71 3.66 -18.83
N LYS A 246 -12.98 3.45 -19.16
CA LYS A 246 -13.59 4.09 -20.33
C LYS A 246 -13.83 5.57 -20.07
N LYS A 247 -13.23 6.44 -20.90
CA LYS A 247 -13.41 7.91 -20.87
C LYS A 247 -13.17 8.48 -19.46
N PRO A 248 -11.98 8.27 -18.89
CA PRO A 248 -11.69 8.74 -17.55
C PRO A 248 -11.71 10.27 -17.51
N LYS A 249 -12.14 10.82 -16.38
CA LYS A 249 -12.10 12.25 -16.04
C LYS A 249 -11.49 12.46 -14.66
N GLY A 250 -10.72 11.49 -14.18
CA GLY A 250 -9.97 11.64 -12.95
C GLY A 250 -8.78 12.55 -13.20
N VAL A 251 -8.47 13.38 -12.21
CA VAL A 251 -7.37 14.33 -12.27
C VAL A 251 -6.41 14.04 -11.12
N LEU A 252 -5.13 13.86 -11.45
CA LEU A 252 -4.06 13.68 -10.49
C LEU A 252 -3.09 14.86 -10.62
N TYR A 253 -2.92 15.61 -9.54
CA TYR A 253 -1.93 16.67 -9.43
C TYR A 253 -0.76 16.19 -8.59
N VAL A 254 0.45 16.43 -9.07
CA VAL A 254 1.69 16.01 -8.40
C VAL A 254 2.67 17.17 -8.39
N LEU A 255 3.23 17.51 -7.23
CA LEU A 255 4.19 18.60 -7.14
C LEU A 255 5.42 18.31 -8.02
N LYS A 256 5.69 19.20 -8.98
CA LYS A 256 6.72 19.02 -10.00
C LYS A 256 8.12 18.91 -9.40
N GLU A 257 8.41 19.71 -8.38
CA GLU A 257 9.73 19.77 -7.75
C GLU A 257 10.21 18.40 -7.25
N HIS A 258 9.33 17.63 -6.61
CA HIS A 258 9.61 16.31 -6.05
C HIS A 258 9.48 15.16 -7.05
N ASN A 259 9.02 15.42 -8.27
CA ASN A 259 8.62 14.39 -9.24
C ASN A 259 9.15 14.66 -10.66
N LYS A 260 10.29 15.36 -10.80
CA LYS A 260 10.94 15.66 -12.09
C LYS A 260 11.25 14.41 -12.92
N HIS A 261 11.51 13.27 -12.27
CA HIS A 261 11.75 12.00 -12.94
C HIS A 261 10.57 11.53 -13.83
N LEU A 262 9.33 12.01 -13.56
CA LEU A 262 8.15 11.68 -14.36
C LEU A 262 8.16 12.36 -15.75
N ILE A 263 8.80 13.52 -15.88
CA ILE A 263 8.90 14.26 -17.14
C ILE A 263 10.18 13.92 -17.92
N GLU A 264 11.26 13.52 -17.23
CA GLU A 264 12.56 13.24 -17.85
C GLU A 264 12.54 12.01 -18.77
N SER A 265 11.66 11.04 -18.50
CA SER A 265 11.54 9.80 -19.30
C SER A 265 11.07 10.03 -20.76
N LYS A 266 10.36 11.14 -21.05
CA LYS A 266 9.94 11.49 -22.42
C LYS A 266 11.02 12.19 -23.24
N SER A 267 12.06 12.74 -22.60
CA SER A 267 13.13 13.48 -23.29
C SER A 267 14.19 12.55 -23.91
N LYS A 268 14.31 11.31 -23.44
CA LYS A 268 15.28 10.32 -23.95
C LYS A 268 14.79 9.48 -25.12
N SER A 269 13.52 9.57 -25.53
CA SER A 269 13.01 8.82 -26.69
C SER A 269 13.17 9.53 -28.04
N ASN A 270 13.64 10.78 -28.08
CA ASN A 270 13.80 11.55 -29.32
C ASN A 270 15.25 11.94 -29.68
N ASN A 271 16.27 11.54 -28.91
CA ASN A 271 17.68 11.85 -29.19
C ASN A 271 18.59 10.61 -29.12
N CYS A 272 18.30 9.60 -29.94
CA CYS A 272 19.26 8.52 -30.24
C CYS A 272 19.49 8.39 -31.74
N ILE A 273 19.83 9.49 -32.40
CA ILE A 273 20.57 9.48 -33.67
C ILE A 273 21.61 10.59 -33.60
N ASN A 274 22.87 10.18 -33.75
CA ASN A 274 24.11 10.96 -33.85
C ASN A 274 24.64 11.55 -32.52
N ASP A 275 25.73 10.97 -32.01
CA ASP A 275 27.04 11.55 -32.30
C ASP A 275 28.19 10.59 -31.95
N ASN A 276 29.11 10.50 -32.90
CA ASN A 276 30.46 9.94 -32.78
C ASN A 276 31.32 10.79 -31.84
N ILE A 277 32.52 10.27 -31.53
CA ILE A 277 33.76 10.87 -30.96
C ILE A 277 34.13 10.02 -29.72
N SER A 278 35.29 9.36 -29.61
CA SER A 278 36.53 9.44 -30.37
C SER A 278 37.44 8.26 -30.01
N ASN A 279 38.35 7.98 -30.93
CA ASN A 279 39.58 7.23 -30.71
C ASN A 279 40.35 7.76 -29.49
N ASN A 280 40.75 6.88 -28.58
CA ASN A 280 42.04 7.01 -27.92
C ASN A 280 42.65 5.63 -27.72
N SER A 281 43.63 5.36 -28.56
CA SER A 281 44.62 4.30 -28.40
C SER A 281 45.56 4.63 -27.23
N ASN A 282 46.07 3.58 -26.60
CA ASN A 282 47.10 3.53 -25.56
C ASN A 282 46.60 3.75 -24.12
N ILE A 283 46.36 2.64 -23.42
CA ILE A 283 47.25 2.11 -22.37
C ILE A 283 46.84 0.65 -22.17
N ASN A 284 47.54 -0.26 -22.85
CA ASN A 284 47.73 -1.62 -22.35
C ASN A 284 48.97 -1.53 -21.45
N ASN A 285 48.77 -1.70 -20.15
CA ASN A 285 49.66 -2.38 -19.20
C ASN A 285 49.28 -1.92 -17.79
N ASP A 286 48.25 -2.56 -17.24
CA ASP A 286 48.29 -3.00 -15.84
C ASP A 286 47.61 -4.37 -15.77
N ILE A 287 48.42 -5.35 -15.40
CA ILE A 287 48.14 -6.77 -15.37
C ILE A 287 47.37 -7.10 -14.08
N ASN A 288 46.30 -7.89 -14.21
CA ASN A 288 45.63 -8.68 -13.16
C ASN A 288 44.86 -7.93 -12.07
N GLU A 289 43.66 -7.45 -12.41
CA GLU A 289 42.55 -7.40 -11.45
C GLU A 289 41.29 -7.99 -12.11
N MET A 290 40.76 -9.07 -11.52
CA MET A 290 39.64 -9.85 -12.04
C MET A 290 38.42 -8.96 -12.28
N ARG A 291 38.06 -8.72 -13.55
CA ARG A 291 36.79 -8.08 -13.91
C ARG A 291 35.64 -8.97 -13.43
N LYS A 292 35.06 -8.60 -12.29
CA LYS A 292 33.80 -9.16 -11.78
C LYS A 292 32.67 -8.72 -12.71
N ASN A 293 32.43 -9.48 -13.76
CA ASN A 293 31.28 -9.29 -14.63
C ASN A 293 30.02 -9.64 -13.83
N LYS A 294 29.37 -8.64 -13.24
CA LYS A 294 28.10 -8.80 -12.50
C LYS A 294 27.02 -7.91 -13.11
N ILE A 295 25.78 -8.35 -13.03
CA ILE A 295 24.62 -7.57 -13.46
C ILE A 295 23.60 -7.45 -12.33
N GLU A 296 22.87 -6.35 -12.31
CA GLU A 296 21.62 -6.24 -11.58
C GLU A 296 20.47 -6.66 -12.49
N ALA A 297 19.56 -7.49 -11.97
CA ALA A 297 18.43 -7.98 -12.73
C ALA A 297 17.16 -8.04 -11.89
N ILE A 298 16.02 -8.04 -12.58
CA ILE A 298 14.72 -8.37 -12.00
C ILE A 298 14.51 -9.88 -12.08
N PHE A 299 14.39 -10.50 -10.91
CA PHE A 299 14.07 -11.90 -10.74
C PHE A 299 12.57 -12.14 -10.92
N ASN A 300 12.26 -13.10 -11.79
CA ASN A 300 10.93 -13.64 -11.98
C ASN A 300 10.96 -15.16 -11.87
N SER A 301 9.93 -15.74 -11.26
CA SER A 301 9.73 -17.19 -11.24
C SER A 301 8.33 -17.59 -11.67
N GLY A 302 8.22 -18.83 -12.12
CA GLY A 302 6.97 -19.43 -12.61
C GLY A 302 7.14 -20.93 -12.82
N SER A 303 6.02 -21.63 -12.97
CA SER A 303 6.03 -23.06 -13.30
C SER A 303 6.37 -23.25 -14.77
N THR A 304 7.22 -24.24 -15.08
CA THR A 304 7.44 -24.72 -16.46
C THR A 304 6.58 -25.96 -16.69
N ILE A 305 6.30 -26.31 -17.95
CA ILE A 305 5.53 -27.51 -18.29
C ILE A 305 6.25 -28.78 -17.80
N VAL A 306 7.57 -28.83 -18.01
CA VAL A 306 8.42 -29.98 -17.65
C VAL A 306 8.53 -30.11 -16.13
N GLN A 307 8.82 -29.02 -15.42
CA GLN A 307 8.80 -28.97 -13.95
C GLN A 307 7.45 -29.43 -13.38
N GLY A 308 6.34 -29.00 -13.99
CA GLY A 308 5.00 -29.42 -13.59
C GLY A 308 4.74 -30.91 -13.79
N ALA A 309 5.26 -31.51 -14.87
CA ALA A 309 5.16 -32.94 -15.14
C ALA A 309 5.96 -33.76 -14.12
N ILE A 310 7.22 -33.37 -13.84
CA ILE A 310 8.09 -34.02 -12.86
C ILE A 310 7.46 -34.00 -11.47
N ILE A 311 6.92 -32.85 -11.02
CA ILE A 311 6.31 -32.71 -9.70
C ILE A 311 5.03 -33.56 -9.56
N LYS A 312 4.18 -33.61 -10.60
CA LYS A 312 2.98 -34.47 -10.58
C LYS A 312 3.33 -35.97 -10.55
N GLY A 313 4.55 -36.34 -10.98
CA GLY A 313 5.13 -37.67 -10.82
C GLY A 313 5.62 -38.00 -9.40
N GLY A 314 5.64 -37.04 -8.47
CA GLY A 314 5.69 -37.29 -7.03
C GLY A 314 7.06 -37.27 -6.35
N ASN A 315 8.15 -36.90 -7.02
CA ASN A 315 9.47 -36.85 -6.36
C ASN A 315 10.28 -35.60 -6.71
N LYS A 316 10.49 -34.73 -5.71
CA LYS A 316 11.28 -33.48 -5.81
C LYS A 316 12.76 -33.67 -5.48
N PHE A 317 13.19 -34.90 -5.23
CA PHE A 317 14.58 -35.26 -4.91
C PHE A 317 15.28 -35.98 -6.06
N THR A 318 14.69 -35.95 -7.26
CA THR A 318 15.30 -36.56 -8.45
C THR A 318 16.33 -35.64 -9.08
N GLU A 319 17.35 -36.23 -9.70
CA GLU A 319 18.31 -35.49 -10.51
C GLU A 319 17.63 -34.78 -11.69
N GLU A 320 16.56 -35.36 -12.22
CA GLU A 320 15.71 -34.73 -13.24
C GLU A 320 15.09 -33.41 -12.74
N TYR A 321 14.61 -33.38 -11.49
CA TYR A 321 14.09 -32.16 -10.88
C TYR A 321 15.17 -31.09 -10.69
N VAL A 322 16.37 -31.49 -10.26
CA VAL A 322 17.53 -30.59 -10.14
C VAL A 322 17.90 -30.01 -11.50
N ASN A 323 18.03 -30.85 -12.53
CA ASN A 323 18.40 -30.42 -13.87
C ASN A 323 17.39 -29.46 -14.50
N GLU A 324 16.09 -29.67 -14.23
CA GLU A 324 15.03 -28.78 -14.73
C GLU A 324 14.93 -27.47 -13.91
N CYS A 325 15.11 -27.53 -12.59
CA CYS A 325 14.75 -26.41 -11.71
C CYS A 325 15.92 -25.56 -11.23
N ALA A 326 17.13 -26.13 -11.12
CA ALA A 326 18.32 -25.41 -10.68
C ALA A 326 18.96 -24.60 -11.81
N VAL A 327 18.13 -23.79 -12.47
CA VAL A 327 18.43 -23.09 -13.72
C VAL A 327 18.09 -21.61 -13.64
N CYS A 328 18.96 -20.76 -14.19
CA CYS A 328 18.75 -19.34 -14.40
C CYS A 328 18.79 -19.04 -15.91
N TYR A 329 17.65 -18.67 -16.47
CA TYR A 329 17.57 -18.16 -17.83
C TYR A 329 17.88 -16.66 -17.86
N LEU A 330 18.70 -16.26 -18.82
CA LEU A 330 19.19 -14.89 -19.02
C LEU A 330 18.91 -14.44 -20.45
N HIS A 331 18.69 -13.15 -20.67
CA HIS A 331 18.75 -12.60 -22.03
C HIS A 331 20.17 -12.82 -22.62
N PRO A 332 20.34 -13.15 -23.92
CA PRO A 332 21.65 -13.39 -24.54
C PRO A 332 22.69 -12.31 -24.24
N ASN A 333 22.36 -11.02 -24.44
CA ASN A 333 23.26 -9.91 -24.12
C ASN A 333 23.72 -9.88 -22.65
N ASP A 334 22.84 -10.24 -21.71
CA ASP A 334 23.20 -10.27 -20.29
C ASP A 334 24.05 -11.49 -19.97
N TYR A 335 23.76 -12.62 -20.62
CA TYR A 335 24.60 -13.81 -20.59
C TYR A 335 26.01 -13.54 -21.16
N ASP A 336 26.11 -12.78 -22.25
CA ASP A 336 27.38 -12.35 -22.86
C ASP A 336 28.15 -11.39 -21.94
N ILE A 337 27.46 -10.44 -21.29
CA ILE A 337 28.07 -9.55 -20.30
C ILE A 337 28.70 -10.35 -19.16
N LEU A 338 28.02 -11.42 -18.71
CA LEU A 338 28.54 -12.32 -17.67
C LEU A 338 29.68 -13.23 -18.18
N GLY A 339 30.03 -13.20 -19.47
CA GLY A 339 31.08 -14.06 -20.04
C GLY A 339 30.61 -15.48 -20.34
N GLN A 340 29.31 -15.65 -20.61
CA GLN A 340 28.68 -16.93 -20.95
C GLN A 340 29.00 -18.07 -19.96
N PRO A 341 28.81 -17.84 -18.64
CA PRO A 341 29.23 -18.80 -17.64
C PRO A 341 28.32 -20.04 -17.64
N GLN A 342 28.85 -21.21 -17.29
CA GLN A 342 28.04 -22.42 -17.12
C GLN A 342 27.12 -22.34 -15.90
N LYS A 343 27.57 -21.63 -14.86
CA LYS A 343 26.87 -21.45 -13.59
C LYS A 343 26.89 -19.98 -13.21
N VAL A 344 25.82 -19.51 -12.60
CA VAL A 344 25.73 -18.18 -12.00
C VAL A 344 25.35 -18.28 -10.54
N ARG A 345 25.88 -17.37 -9.75
CA ARG A 345 25.39 -17.06 -8.41
C ARG A 345 24.34 -15.96 -8.52
N VAL A 346 23.14 -16.24 -8.03
CA VAL A 346 22.06 -15.26 -7.92
C VAL A 346 21.88 -14.93 -6.45
N SER A 347 22.01 -13.65 -6.09
CA SER A 347 22.01 -13.20 -4.69
C SER A 347 20.99 -12.10 -4.42
N ARG A 348 20.43 -12.12 -3.22
CA ARG A 348 19.48 -11.12 -2.71
C ARG A 348 19.44 -11.15 -1.18
N ASN A 349 19.47 -9.98 -0.55
CA ASN A 349 19.30 -9.79 0.90
C ASN A 349 20.19 -10.72 1.76
N GLY A 350 21.45 -10.94 1.36
CA GLY A 350 22.40 -11.79 2.10
C GLY A 350 22.31 -13.29 1.80
N TYR A 351 21.31 -13.73 1.03
CA TYR A 351 21.17 -15.10 0.55
C TYR A 351 21.67 -15.23 -0.88
N TYR A 352 22.14 -16.42 -1.26
CA TYR A 352 22.48 -16.71 -2.65
C TYR A 352 22.20 -18.15 -3.04
N VAL A 353 21.97 -18.38 -4.33
CA VAL A 353 21.84 -19.72 -4.90
C VAL A 353 22.67 -19.83 -6.16
N VAL A 354 23.33 -20.98 -6.34
CA VAL A 354 24.10 -21.29 -7.55
C VAL A 354 23.19 -22.06 -8.50
N LEU A 355 23.07 -21.56 -9.73
CA LEU A 355 22.16 -22.06 -10.76
C LEU A 355 22.92 -22.28 -12.06
N ARG A 356 22.49 -23.25 -12.87
CA ARG A 356 22.99 -23.42 -14.24
C ARG A 356 22.48 -22.28 -15.12
N ALA A 357 23.33 -21.65 -15.91
CA ALA A 357 22.93 -20.49 -16.71
C ALA A 357 22.62 -20.89 -18.15
N PHE A 358 21.52 -20.38 -18.71
CA PHE A 358 21.18 -20.55 -20.11
C PHE A 358 20.70 -19.24 -20.75
N PRO A 359 21.13 -18.94 -21.99
CA PRO A 359 20.57 -17.83 -22.75
C PRO A 359 19.14 -18.17 -23.21
N ASN A 360 18.25 -17.19 -23.21
CA ASN A 360 16.87 -17.31 -23.67
C ASN A 360 16.41 -16.01 -24.34
N ASN A 361 16.18 -16.08 -25.66
CA ASN A 361 15.79 -14.94 -26.50
C ASN A 361 14.39 -14.37 -26.16
N ASN A 362 13.57 -15.11 -25.41
CA ASN A 362 12.23 -14.68 -25.01
C ASN A 362 12.22 -13.85 -23.72
N LEU A 363 13.37 -13.70 -23.04
CA LEU A 363 13.49 -12.84 -21.87
C LEU A 363 13.77 -11.40 -22.31
N GLN A 364 13.25 -10.45 -21.54
CA GLN A 364 13.64 -9.05 -21.68
C GLN A 364 15.01 -8.83 -20.98
N ARG A 365 15.87 -8.02 -21.60
CA ARG A 365 17.15 -7.61 -20.99
C ARG A 365 16.93 -7.03 -19.59
N GLY A 366 17.85 -7.32 -18.66
CA GLY A 366 17.75 -6.93 -17.25
C GLY A 366 16.76 -7.76 -16.44
N ASN A 367 16.23 -8.86 -16.99
CA ASN A 367 15.39 -9.82 -16.28
C ASN A 367 16.02 -11.20 -16.32
N ILE A 368 15.87 -11.94 -15.21
CA ILE A 368 16.15 -13.38 -15.17
C ILE A 368 14.87 -14.16 -14.90
N PHE A 369 14.86 -15.41 -15.37
CA PHE A 369 13.82 -16.36 -15.01
C PHE A 369 14.41 -17.60 -14.37
N VAL A 370 13.90 -17.95 -13.19
CA VAL A 370 14.24 -19.17 -12.46
C VAL A 370 12.96 -19.98 -12.27
N PRO A 371 12.91 -21.26 -12.68
CA PRO A 371 11.75 -22.11 -12.45
C PRO A 371 11.34 -22.13 -10.97
N ARG A 372 10.03 -22.00 -10.70
CA ARG A 372 9.49 -21.99 -9.34
C ARG A 372 9.83 -23.31 -8.63
N SER A 373 10.74 -23.26 -7.68
CA SER A 373 11.33 -24.44 -7.06
C SER A 373 12.00 -24.07 -5.73
N ILE A 374 12.55 -25.06 -5.04
CA ILE A 374 13.30 -24.84 -3.79
C ILE A 374 14.52 -23.93 -3.98
N TRP A 375 15.19 -23.97 -5.15
CA TRP A 375 16.32 -23.08 -5.45
C TRP A 375 15.85 -21.63 -5.57
N ALA A 376 14.72 -21.39 -6.23
CA ALA A 376 14.14 -20.06 -6.36
C ALA A 376 13.74 -19.48 -4.99
N ASN A 377 13.28 -20.32 -4.06
CA ASN A 377 12.85 -19.90 -2.73
C ASN A 377 13.98 -19.28 -1.90
N VAL A 378 15.25 -19.65 -2.15
CA VAL A 378 16.41 -19.09 -1.44
C VAL A 378 16.52 -17.56 -1.61
N ILE A 379 16.04 -17.04 -2.75
CA ILE A 379 16.12 -15.62 -3.13
C ILE A 379 14.74 -14.93 -3.16
N VAL A 380 13.71 -15.60 -2.66
CA VAL A 380 12.36 -15.04 -2.49
C VAL A 380 12.20 -14.53 -1.05
N GLU A 381 11.68 -13.32 -0.89
CA GLU A 381 11.43 -12.75 0.44
C GLU A 381 10.27 -13.44 1.14
N ALA A 382 10.40 -13.67 2.45
CA ALA A 382 9.35 -14.30 3.25
C ALA A 382 8.09 -13.42 3.42
N TYR A 383 8.17 -12.13 3.08
CA TYR A 383 7.04 -11.21 3.19
C TYR A 383 5.96 -11.56 2.17
N THR A 384 4.73 -11.76 2.65
CA THR A 384 3.60 -12.25 1.84
C THR A 384 2.55 -11.19 1.51
N GLU A 385 2.77 -9.94 1.94
CA GLU A 385 1.79 -8.85 1.79
C GLU A 385 0.38 -9.22 2.33
N GLY A 386 0.31 -10.12 3.32
CA GLY A 386 -0.96 -10.63 3.86
C GLY A 386 -1.72 -11.61 2.97
N THR A 387 -1.16 -12.01 1.82
CA THR A 387 -1.80 -12.93 0.85
C THR A 387 -1.52 -14.41 1.13
N GLY A 388 -0.66 -14.70 2.11
CA GLY A 388 -0.19 -16.07 2.40
C GLY A 388 0.76 -16.63 1.34
N SER A 389 1.13 -15.85 0.32
CA SER A 389 2.12 -16.22 -0.70
C SER A 389 3.21 -15.15 -0.81
N PRO A 390 4.50 -15.54 -0.77
CA PRO A 390 5.62 -14.64 -1.05
C PRO A 390 5.58 -13.97 -2.42
N ASN A 391 6.34 -12.89 -2.59
CA ASN A 391 6.49 -12.25 -3.88
C ASN A 391 7.51 -12.98 -4.78
N TYR A 392 6.99 -13.85 -5.64
CA TYR A 392 7.77 -14.68 -6.57
C TYR A 392 8.27 -13.95 -7.84
N LYS A 393 7.95 -12.65 -7.99
CA LYS A 393 8.23 -11.86 -9.20
C LYS A 393 8.65 -10.43 -8.86
N GLY A 394 9.42 -9.79 -9.72
CA GLY A 394 9.80 -8.40 -9.55
C GLY A 394 10.90 -8.13 -8.50
N GLY A 395 11.50 -9.18 -7.92
CA GLY A 395 12.57 -9.03 -6.94
C GLY A 395 13.86 -8.53 -7.57
N ARG A 396 14.57 -7.58 -6.95
CA ARG A 396 15.91 -7.18 -7.43
C ARG A 396 16.95 -8.18 -6.95
N VAL A 397 17.79 -8.67 -7.87
CA VAL A 397 18.87 -9.61 -7.59
C VAL A 397 20.17 -9.14 -8.23
N VAL A 398 21.29 -9.61 -7.69
CA VAL A 398 22.60 -9.50 -8.33
C VAL A 398 22.98 -10.87 -8.89
N VAL A 399 23.39 -10.90 -10.15
CA VAL A 399 23.83 -12.11 -10.84
C VAL A 399 25.31 -11.96 -11.21
N GLU A 400 26.11 -12.96 -10.86
CA GLU A 400 27.53 -13.03 -11.20
C GLU A 400 27.91 -14.46 -11.62
N PRO A 401 28.97 -14.67 -12.44
CA PRO A 401 29.52 -15.99 -12.70
C PRO A 401 29.85 -16.70 -11.40
N ALA A 402 29.43 -17.95 -11.27
CA ALA A 402 29.82 -18.76 -10.13
C ALA A 402 31.31 -19.14 -10.26
N SER A 403 31.99 -19.24 -9.13
CA SER A 403 33.37 -19.74 -9.06
C SER A 403 33.45 -21.25 -9.35
N ASP A 404 34.65 -21.76 -9.55
CA ASP A 404 34.85 -23.19 -9.78
C ASP A 404 34.42 -24.03 -8.56
N ASP A 405 34.61 -23.50 -7.35
CA ASP A 405 34.22 -24.13 -6.08
C ASP A 405 32.70 -24.06 -5.80
N ASP A 406 31.95 -23.21 -6.51
CA ASP A 406 30.51 -23.09 -6.32
C ASP A 406 29.76 -24.30 -6.90
N THR A 407 29.15 -25.11 -6.04
CA THR A 407 28.34 -26.26 -6.46
C THR A 407 26.85 -25.92 -6.51
N ILE A 408 26.14 -26.46 -7.51
CA ILE A 408 24.67 -26.49 -7.49
C ILE A 408 24.27 -27.50 -6.42
N LEU A 409 23.65 -27.03 -5.33
CA LEU A 409 23.23 -27.88 -4.22
C LEU A 409 22.09 -28.81 -4.63
N SER A 410 22.06 -30.00 -4.01
CA SER A 410 20.93 -30.93 -4.09
C SER A 410 19.70 -30.34 -3.42
N ALA A 411 18.54 -30.97 -3.64
CA ALA A 411 17.31 -30.52 -3.03
C ALA A 411 17.34 -30.64 -1.49
N GLU A 412 17.90 -31.74 -1.01
CA GLU A 412 18.12 -32.02 0.40
C GLU A 412 19.09 -31.03 1.04
N ASP A 413 20.16 -30.66 0.35
CA ASP A 413 21.17 -29.75 0.88
C ASP A 413 20.65 -28.32 0.95
N ILE A 414 19.81 -27.88 0.00
CA ILE A 414 19.13 -26.57 0.10
C ILE A 414 18.24 -26.52 1.34
N ILE A 415 17.44 -27.55 1.59
CA ILE A 415 16.53 -27.60 2.75
C ILE A 415 17.29 -27.62 4.08
N LYS A 416 18.52 -28.15 4.09
CA LYS A 416 19.38 -28.14 5.29
C LYS A 416 20.13 -26.82 5.49
N SER A 417 20.39 -26.09 4.42
CA SER A 417 21.24 -24.89 4.42
C SER A 417 20.48 -23.59 4.65
N TYR A 418 19.17 -23.59 4.39
CA TYR A 418 18.26 -22.44 4.48
C TYR A 418 16.98 -22.84 5.19
#